data_AF-A0A182NQW5-F1
#
_entry.id   AF-A0A182NQW5-F1
#
_cell.length_a   1.000
_cell.length_b   1.000
_cell.length_c   1.000
_cell.angle_alpha   90.00
_cell.angle_beta   90.00
_cell.angle_gamma   90.00
#
_symmetry.space_group_name_H-M   'P 1'
#
loop_
_entity.id
_entity.type
_entity.pdbx_description
1 polymer ?
#
loop_
_entity_poly.entity_id
_entity_poly.type
_entity_poly.pdbx_seq_one_letter_code
_entity_poly.pdbx_strand_id
1 'polypeptide(L)'
;MRFLSALLLGLLLVAKTGYGLDCDFCYGEEDCSLGSEVPVVTCDEETVQQTNSSLVSFIRPLRTALPIVHGHYECVHVRAASVSGHVFLFTRGCVHRQEGGRHFCSLPHAAYQGSNECMACHGEDRCNNVPVPQATGGSSGSRVRSSLHSLAVCSLVAASLATLTTPYS
;
A
#
# COMPACT_ATOMS: atom_id res chain seq x y z
N MET A 1 43.87 -4.89 -2.70
CA MET A 1 43.07 -3.80 -3.30
C MET A 1 41.80 -4.25 -4.05
N ARG A 2 41.63 -5.53 -4.43
CA ARG A 2 40.43 -6.00 -5.17
C ARG A 2 39.17 -6.27 -4.33
N PHE A 3 39.31 -6.42 -3.01
CA PHE A 3 38.18 -6.68 -2.11
C PHE A 3 37.41 -5.42 -1.70
N LEU A 4 38.01 -4.23 -1.78
CA LEU A 4 37.30 -2.97 -1.49
C LEU A 4 36.26 -2.63 -2.58
N SER A 5 36.57 -2.92 -3.84
CA SER A 5 35.68 -2.62 -4.97
C SER A 5 34.40 -3.47 -4.96
N ALA A 6 34.49 -4.72 -4.52
CA ALA A 6 33.33 -5.60 -4.38
C ALA A 6 32.45 -5.20 -3.17
N LEU A 7 33.07 -4.71 -2.09
CA LEU A 7 32.33 -4.18 -0.94
C LEU A 7 31.62 -2.87 -1.29
N LEU A 8 32.21 -2.00 -2.12
CA LEU A 8 31.55 -0.77 -2.60
C LEU A 8 30.38 -1.03 -3.57
N LEU A 9 30.48 -2.04 -4.46
CA LEU A 9 29.34 -2.44 -5.29
C LEU A 9 28.26 -3.17 -4.48
N GLY A 10 28.64 -3.95 -3.47
CA GLY A 10 27.70 -4.55 -2.52
C GLY A 10 27.00 -3.50 -1.63
N LEU A 11 27.70 -2.42 -1.28
CA LEU A 11 27.12 -1.26 -0.60
C LEU A 11 26.35 -0.31 -1.52
N LEU A 12 26.37 -0.45 -2.85
CA LEU A 12 25.45 0.29 -3.73
C LEU A 12 24.06 -0.39 -3.80
N LEU A 13 23.95 -1.63 -3.31
CA LEU A 13 22.68 -2.25 -2.95
C LEU A 13 22.26 -1.90 -1.51
N VAL A 14 22.95 -0.95 -0.85
CA VAL A 14 22.46 -0.31 0.37
C VAL A 14 21.09 0.26 0.07
N ALA A 15 20.11 -0.44 0.62
CA ALA A 15 18.89 0.07 1.21
C ALA A 15 18.36 1.34 0.53
N LYS A 16 17.16 1.20 -0.07
CA LYS A 16 16.20 2.29 -0.26
C LYS A 16 15.99 2.93 1.13
N THR A 17 16.93 3.78 1.51
CA THR A 17 17.03 4.43 2.81
C THR A 17 16.23 5.70 2.64
N GLY A 18 14.92 5.52 2.74
CA GLY A 18 13.98 6.61 2.97
C GLY A 18 13.16 7.05 1.77
N TYR A 19 11.84 7.02 1.99
CA TYR A 19 10.87 8.03 1.55
C TYR A 19 10.09 7.87 0.23
N GLY A 20 10.30 6.82 -0.55
CA GLY A 20 9.39 6.50 -1.67
C GLY A 20 8.60 5.22 -1.40
N LEU A 21 7.34 5.35 -0.97
CA LEU A 21 6.39 4.24 -0.88
C LEU A 21 5.80 4.02 -2.28
N ASP A 22 5.86 2.81 -2.83
CA ASP A 22 5.32 2.55 -4.17
C ASP A 22 3.86 2.10 -4.02
N CYS A 23 2.89 2.80 -4.64
CA CYS A 23 1.45 2.54 -4.45
C CYS A 23 0.72 2.35 -5.78
N ASP A 24 -0.38 1.59 -5.76
CA ASP A 24 -1.34 1.61 -6.88
C ASP A 24 -1.91 3.01 -7.05
N PHE A 25 -2.02 3.45 -8.29
CA PHE A 25 -2.45 4.81 -8.66
C PHE A 25 -3.46 4.77 -9.80
N CYS A 26 -4.69 5.20 -9.51
CA CYS A 26 -5.79 5.19 -10.47
C CYS A 26 -6.95 6.08 -10.02
N TYR A 27 -7.79 6.46 -10.98
CA TYR A 27 -9.02 7.21 -10.73
C TYR A 27 -10.18 6.63 -11.54
N GLY A 28 -11.33 6.45 -10.92
CA GLY A 28 -12.50 5.90 -11.57
C GLY A 28 -12.56 4.37 -11.52
N GLU A 29 -13.76 3.84 -11.74
CA GLU A 29 -14.03 2.41 -11.59
C GLU A 29 -13.28 1.55 -12.60
N GLU A 30 -13.17 2.00 -13.85
CA GLU A 30 -12.51 1.25 -14.94
C GLU A 30 -11.04 1.02 -14.63
N ASP A 31 -10.28 2.09 -14.35
CA ASP A 31 -8.84 2.01 -14.08
C ASP A 31 -8.54 1.30 -12.76
N CYS A 32 -9.33 1.54 -11.72
CA CYS A 32 -9.09 0.96 -10.40
C CYS A 32 -9.54 -0.50 -10.23
N SER A 33 -10.25 -1.05 -11.23
CA SER A 33 -10.69 -2.45 -11.25
C SER A 33 -9.70 -3.38 -11.95
N LEU A 34 -8.59 -2.85 -12.49
CA LEU A 34 -7.54 -3.63 -13.16
C LEU A 34 -6.73 -4.55 -12.21
N GLY A 35 -7.03 -4.54 -10.90
CA GLY A 35 -6.40 -5.44 -9.93
C GLY A 35 -4.89 -5.27 -9.89
N SER A 36 -4.13 -6.31 -10.23
CA SER A 36 -2.66 -6.26 -10.25
C SER A 36 -2.08 -5.39 -11.37
N GLU A 37 -2.87 -5.09 -12.40
CA GLU A 37 -2.47 -4.29 -13.57
C GLU A 37 -2.66 -2.78 -13.37
N VAL A 38 -3.21 -2.36 -12.21
CA VAL A 38 -3.27 -0.94 -11.85
C VAL A 38 -1.85 -0.34 -11.87
N PRO A 39 -1.64 0.83 -12.51
CA PRO A 39 -0.35 1.50 -12.54
C PRO A 39 0.22 1.75 -11.14
N VAL A 40 1.54 1.71 -11.03
CA VAL A 40 2.27 1.93 -9.77
C VAL A 40 3.07 3.21 -9.88
N VAL A 41 3.02 4.03 -8.84
CA VAL A 41 3.82 5.26 -8.73
C VAL A 41 4.61 5.24 -7.43
N THR A 42 5.79 5.86 -7.45
CA THR A 42 6.51 6.20 -6.23
C THR A 42 5.85 7.43 -5.61
N CYS A 43 5.45 7.36 -4.35
CA CYS A 43 4.80 8.50 -3.69
C CYS A 43 5.74 9.70 -3.58
N ASP A 44 5.20 10.85 -3.97
CA ASP A 44 5.81 12.17 -3.91
C ASP A 44 4.69 13.23 -3.73
N GLU A 45 5.09 14.50 -3.64
CA GLU A 45 4.15 15.60 -3.47
C GLU A 45 3.17 15.74 -4.66
N GLU A 46 3.61 15.43 -5.89
CA GLU A 46 2.77 15.53 -7.09
C GLU A 46 1.64 14.50 -7.07
N THR A 47 1.99 13.22 -6.85
CA THR A 47 1.04 12.12 -6.76
C THR A 47 0.08 12.29 -5.57
N VAL A 48 0.55 12.85 -4.45
CA VAL A 48 -0.32 13.24 -3.32
C VAL A 48 -1.28 14.35 -3.72
N GLN A 49 -0.81 15.39 -4.41
CA GLN A 49 -1.68 16.48 -4.86
C GLN A 49 -2.76 16.00 -5.82
N GLN A 50 -2.41 15.12 -6.76
CA GLN A 50 -3.38 14.52 -7.69
C GLN A 50 -4.42 13.68 -6.93
N THR A 51 -3.98 12.84 -5.99
CA THR A 51 -4.87 12.01 -5.16
C THR A 51 -5.80 12.87 -4.29
N ASN A 52 -5.27 13.91 -3.66
CA ASN A 52 -6.08 14.83 -2.86
C ASN A 52 -7.09 15.58 -3.73
N SER A 53 -6.72 15.95 -4.95
CA SER A 53 -7.61 16.65 -5.88
C SER A 53 -8.81 15.79 -6.30
N SER A 54 -8.65 14.47 -6.43
CA SER A 54 -9.78 13.57 -6.70
C SER A 54 -10.66 13.36 -5.47
N LEU A 55 -10.08 13.39 -4.27
CA LEU A 55 -10.76 13.10 -3.01
C LEU A 55 -11.37 14.34 -2.32
N VAL A 56 -10.98 15.56 -2.69
CA VAL A 56 -11.31 16.81 -1.97
C VAL A 56 -12.81 17.09 -1.81
N SER A 57 -13.64 16.59 -2.73
CA SER A 57 -15.10 16.70 -2.64
C SER A 57 -15.72 15.68 -1.71
N PHE A 58 -15.03 14.56 -1.45
CA PHE A 58 -15.49 13.48 -0.59
C PHE A 58 -14.87 13.56 0.81
N ILE A 59 -13.55 13.73 0.93
CA ILE A 59 -12.82 13.91 2.19
C ILE A 59 -12.68 15.41 2.46
N ARG A 60 -13.72 16.00 3.06
CA ARG A 60 -13.86 17.46 3.26
C ARG A 60 -12.63 18.16 3.89
N PRO A 61 -11.93 17.57 4.87
CA PRO A 61 -10.75 18.20 5.47
C PRO A 61 -9.60 18.50 4.49
N LEU A 62 -9.55 17.86 3.31
CA LEU A 62 -8.55 18.17 2.27
C LEU A 62 -8.68 19.57 1.68
N ARG A 63 -9.82 20.24 1.88
CA ARG A 63 -10.01 21.66 1.50
C ARG A 63 -9.26 22.62 2.40
N THR A 64 -8.74 22.13 3.52
CA THR A 64 -8.03 22.89 4.53
C THR A 64 -6.63 22.31 4.73
N ALA A 65 -5.73 23.06 5.36
CA ALA A 65 -4.43 22.53 5.75
C ALA A 65 -4.61 21.47 6.84
N LEU A 66 -4.29 20.21 6.50
CA LEU A 66 -4.27 19.10 7.45
C LEU A 66 -2.93 19.07 8.21
N PRO A 67 -2.93 18.65 9.49
CA PRO A 67 -1.70 18.37 10.21
C PRO A 67 -1.08 17.08 9.67
N ILE A 68 -0.04 17.22 8.84
CA ILE A 68 0.62 16.13 8.12
C ILE A 68 2.08 15.99 8.51
N VAL A 69 2.64 14.81 8.29
CA VAL A 69 4.09 14.59 8.41
C VAL A 69 4.71 14.63 7.01
N HIS A 70 5.38 15.74 6.67
CA HIS A 70 5.98 15.96 5.35
C HIS A 70 6.98 14.86 4.98
N GLY A 71 6.96 14.44 3.70
CA GLY A 71 7.80 13.36 3.20
C GLY A 71 7.38 11.96 3.67
N HIS A 72 6.38 11.82 4.56
CA HIS A 72 5.85 10.53 4.97
C HIS A 72 4.50 10.26 4.32
N TYR A 73 4.44 9.18 3.56
CA TYR A 73 3.26 8.82 2.76
C TYR A 73 2.56 7.57 3.30
N GLU A 74 1.31 7.43 2.90
CA GLU A 74 0.48 6.22 3.00
C GLU A 74 -0.07 5.90 1.61
N CYS A 75 -0.17 4.61 1.27
CA CYS A 75 -0.99 4.19 0.15
C CYS A 75 -2.45 4.23 0.59
N VAL A 76 -3.33 4.75 -0.27
CA VAL A 76 -4.77 4.81 -0.01
C VAL A 76 -5.56 4.02 -1.05
N HIS A 77 -6.65 3.41 -0.60
CA HIS A 77 -7.75 2.90 -1.41
C HIS A 77 -9.04 3.56 -0.88
N VAL A 78 -9.77 4.26 -1.74
CA VAL A 78 -11.09 4.83 -1.42
C VAL A 78 -12.09 4.40 -2.49
N ARG A 79 -13.16 3.73 -2.07
CA ARG A 79 -14.25 3.31 -2.95
C ARG A 79 -15.59 3.61 -2.28
N ALA A 80 -16.45 4.34 -2.99
CA ALA A 80 -17.79 4.66 -2.53
C ALA A 80 -18.83 4.28 -3.59
N ALA A 81 -19.86 3.56 -3.15
CA ALA A 81 -20.98 3.15 -3.99
C ALA A 81 -22.31 3.62 -3.40
N SER A 82 -23.26 3.97 -4.26
CA SER A 82 -24.62 4.30 -3.86
C SER A 82 -25.42 3.06 -3.45
N VAL A 83 -26.63 3.23 -2.92
CA VAL A 83 -27.54 2.13 -2.57
C VAL A 83 -27.89 1.20 -3.74
N SER A 84 -27.81 1.68 -4.99
CA SER A 84 -28.03 0.85 -6.18
C SER A 84 -26.79 0.05 -6.61
N GLY A 85 -25.67 0.20 -5.89
CA GLY A 85 -24.39 -0.42 -6.23
C GLY A 85 -23.54 0.38 -7.21
N HIS A 86 -24.03 1.50 -7.77
CA HIS A 86 -23.23 2.35 -8.65
C HIS A 86 -22.06 2.99 -7.90
N VAL A 87 -20.83 2.68 -8.33
CA VAL A 87 -19.59 3.27 -7.80
C VAL A 87 -19.44 4.69 -8.36
N PHE A 88 -19.47 5.69 -7.49
CA PHE A 88 -19.34 7.09 -7.90
C PHE A 88 -17.99 7.70 -7.50
N LEU A 89 -17.20 6.98 -6.70
CA LEU A 89 -15.83 7.33 -6.35
C LEU A 89 -15.03 6.05 -6.25
N PHE A 90 -13.93 5.98 -6.99
CA PHE A 90 -12.90 4.97 -6.79
C PHE A 90 -11.55 5.63 -7.05
N THR A 91 -10.66 5.61 -6.06
CA THR A 91 -9.31 6.16 -6.17
C THR A 91 -8.34 5.25 -5.42
N ARG A 92 -7.20 4.98 -6.03
CA ARG A 92 -6.01 4.49 -5.35
C ARG A 92 -4.89 5.50 -5.57
N GLY A 93 -4.06 5.73 -4.56
CA GLY A 93 -2.93 6.63 -4.72
C GLY A 93 -2.14 6.85 -3.44
N CYS A 94 -1.50 8.00 -3.38
CA CYS A 94 -0.63 8.42 -2.29
C CYS A 94 -1.27 9.54 -1.48
N VAL A 95 -1.12 9.52 -0.16
CA VAL A 95 -1.55 10.60 0.74
C VAL A 95 -0.49 10.83 1.80
N HIS A 96 -0.48 12.00 2.44
CA HIS A 96 0.37 12.20 3.60
C HIS A 96 -0.14 11.44 4.82
N ARG A 97 0.80 10.91 5.58
CA ARG A 97 0.53 10.45 6.94
C ARG A 97 0.11 11.63 7.80
N GLN A 98 -0.93 11.45 8.63
CA GLN A 98 -1.39 12.49 9.54
C GLN A 98 -0.51 12.54 10.79
N GLU A 99 -0.36 13.73 11.37
CA GLU A 99 0.29 13.88 12.67
C GLU A 99 -0.45 13.09 13.77
N GLY A 100 0.31 12.67 14.79
CA GLY A 100 -0.24 11.93 15.93
C GLY A 100 -0.62 10.48 15.62
N GLY A 101 -0.06 9.89 14.56
CA GLY A 101 -0.25 8.48 14.22
C GLY A 101 -1.64 8.14 13.68
N ARG A 102 -2.42 9.14 13.27
CA ARG A 102 -3.71 8.94 12.63
C ARG A 102 -3.51 8.56 11.16
N HIS A 103 -4.36 7.66 10.67
CA HIS A 103 -4.37 7.28 9.26
C HIS A 103 -5.28 8.20 8.47
N PHE A 104 -5.01 8.35 7.17
CA PHE A 104 -5.85 9.15 6.27
C PHE A 104 -7.35 8.76 6.33
N CYS A 105 -7.66 7.46 6.38
CA CYS A 105 -9.05 6.98 6.44
C CYS A 105 -9.80 7.29 7.76
N SER A 106 -9.12 7.88 8.76
CA SER A 106 -9.78 8.42 9.95
C SER A 106 -10.38 9.81 9.74
N LEU A 107 -10.08 10.46 8.60
CA LEU A 107 -10.63 11.77 8.27
C LEU A 107 -12.14 11.67 7.96
N PRO A 108 -12.95 12.64 8.44
CA PRO A 108 -14.37 12.67 8.12
C PRO A 108 -14.60 12.88 6.62
N HIS A 109 -15.58 12.16 6.08
CA HIS A 109 -16.00 12.26 4.69
C HIS A 109 -17.39 12.91 4.53
N ALA A 110 -17.82 13.11 3.29
CA ALA A 110 -19.17 13.54 2.96
C ALA A 110 -20.19 12.48 3.41
N ALA A 111 -21.36 12.92 3.86
CA ALA A 111 -22.45 12.02 4.19
C ALA A 111 -23.21 11.64 2.91
N TYR A 112 -23.50 10.34 2.74
CA TYR A 112 -24.28 9.81 1.64
C TYR A 112 -24.89 8.46 2.05
N GLN A 113 -25.85 7.96 1.26
CA GLN A 113 -26.44 6.63 1.46
C GLN A 113 -25.79 5.64 0.50
N GLY A 114 -25.25 4.55 1.06
CA GLY A 114 -24.52 3.53 0.30
C GLY A 114 -23.41 2.89 1.12
N SER A 115 -22.37 2.38 0.46
CA SER A 115 -21.19 1.79 1.11
C SER A 115 -19.95 2.67 0.94
N ASN A 116 -19.08 2.65 1.94
CA ASN A 116 -17.76 3.29 1.93
C ASN A 116 -16.69 2.24 2.28
N GLU A 117 -15.68 2.13 1.43
CA GLU A 117 -14.49 1.33 1.66
C GLU A 117 -13.28 2.28 1.63
N CYS A 118 -12.62 2.43 2.77
CA CYS A 118 -11.41 3.24 2.88
C CYS A 118 -10.33 2.45 3.61
N MET A 119 -9.17 2.33 2.99
CA MET A 119 -7.98 1.77 3.60
C MET A 119 -6.79 2.70 3.36
N ALA A 120 -6.02 2.93 4.40
CA ALA A 120 -4.76 3.66 4.35
C ALA A 120 -3.70 2.83 5.09
N CYS A 121 -2.55 2.64 4.46
CA CYS A 121 -1.49 1.76 4.95
C CYS A 121 -0.12 2.34 4.60
N HIS A 122 0.89 1.97 5.38
CA HIS A 122 2.26 2.42 5.17
C HIS A 122 3.24 1.30 5.51
N GLY A 123 4.46 1.37 4.95
CA GLY A 123 5.54 0.43 5.24
C GLY A 123 5.57 -0.82 4.35
N GLU A 124 4.59 -1.01 3.49
CA GLU A 124 4.56 -2.06 2.47
C GLU A 124 4.10 -1.47 1.14
N ASP A 125 4.84 -1.77 0.07
CA ASP A 125 4.53 -1.31 -1.28
C ASP A 125 3.24 -1.97 -1.78
N ARG A 126 2.41 -1.19 -2.48
CA ARG A 126 1.13 -1.60 -3.07
C ARG A 126 0.17 -2.22 -2.06
N CYS A 127 0.30 -1.88 -0.78
CA CYS A 127 -0.65 -2.34 0.25
C CYS A 127 -2.08 -1.88 -0.03
N ASN A 128 -2.30 -0.91 -0.94
CA ASN A 128 -3.59 -0.48 -1.45
C ASN A 128 -4.21 -1.34 -2.57
N ASN A 129 -3.60 -2.49 -2.90
CA ASN A 129 -4.16 -3.48 -3.81
C ASN A 129 -5.28 -4.32 -3.16
N VAL A 130 -6.41 -3.67 -2.84
CA VAL A 130 -7.57 -4.37 -2.26
C VAL A 130 -8.33 -5.12 -3.37
N PRO A 131 -8.68 -6.41 -3.16
CA PRO A 131 -9.54 -7.13 -4.08
C PRO A 131 -10.89 -6.45 -4.25
N VAL A 132 -11.29 -6.18 -5.51
CA VAL A 132 -12.59 -5.57 -5.82
C VAL A 132 -13.62 -6.69 -5.98
N PRO A 133 -14.73 -6.68 -5.24
CA PRO A 133 -15.82 -7.63 -5.46
C PRO A 133 -16.36 -7.46 -6.88
N GLN A 134 -16.31 -8.51 -7.71
CA GLN A 134 -16.95 -8.48 -9.02
C GLN A 134 -18.48 -8.41 -8.82
N ALA A 135 -19.12 -7.43 -9.47
CA ALA A 135 -20.57 -7.42 -9.58
C ALA A 135 -21.00 -8.70 -10.32
N THR A 136 -21.62 -9.64 -9.60
CA THR A 136 -22.14 -10.88 -10.17
C THR A 136 -23.32 -10.57 -11.10
N GLY A 137 -23.02 -10.18 -12.34
CA GLY A 137 -23.88 -10.43 -13.50
C GLY A 137 -23.69 -11.90 -13.89
N GLY A 138 -24.76 -12.69 -13.81
CA GLY A 138 -24.68 -14.15 -13.85
C GLY A 138 -23.95 -14.73 -15.06
N SER A 139 -22.92 -15.54 -14.81
CA SER A 139 -22.68 -16.80 -15.52
C SER A 139 -21.71 -17.68 -14.74
N SER A 140 -22.23 -18.81 -14.28
CA SER A 140 -21.59 -20.09 -13.99
C SER A 140 -20.10 -20.16 -13.61
N GLY A 141 -19.87 -20.41 -12.32
CA GLY A 141 -18.99 -21.48 -11.87
C GLY A 141 -17.49 -21.18 -11.88
N SER A 142 -17.00 -20.55 -10.81
CA SER A 142 -15.60 -20.73 -10.41
C SER A 142 -15.54 -21.31 -9.01
N ARG A 143 -15.04 -22.54 -8.93
CA ARG A 143 -14.85 -23.29 -7.70
C ARG A 143 -13.81 -22.56 -6.84
N VAL A 144 -14.20 -22.15 -5.64
CA VAL A 144 -13.26 -21.78 -4.58
C VAL A 144 -12.40 -22.99 -4.25
N ARG A 145 -11.17 -23.03 -4.76
CA ARG A 145 -10.13 -23.93 -4.27
C ARG A 145 -9.28 -23.15 -3.27
N SER A 146 -9.61 -23.36 -1.99
CA SER A 146 -8.79 -22.95 -0.86
C SER A 146 -7.44 -23.69 -0.93
N SER A 147 -6.36 -22.97 -1.21
CA SER A 147 -5.00 -23.52 -1.14
C SER A 147 -4.36 -23.11 0.19
N LEU A 148 -4.64 -23.90 1.24
CA LEU A 148 -3.86 -23.92 2.47
C LEU A 148 -2.61 -24.78 2.26
N HIS A 149 -1.54 -24.22 1.67
CA HIS A 149 -0.26 -24.91 1.62
C HIS A 149 0.92 -24.03 2.07
N SER A 150 1.54 -24.50 3.14
CA SER A 150 2.99 -24.48 3.39
C SER A 150 3.58 -23.30 4.19
N LEU A 151 3.24 -23.25 5.49
CA LEU A 151 4.17 -22.77 6.51
C LEU A 151 5.12 -23.92 6.90
N ALA A 152 6.19 -24.05 6.15
CA ALA A 152 7.38 -24.77 6.57
C ALA A 152 8.55 -24.18 5.81
N VAL A 153 9.46 -23.51 6.53
CA VAL A 153 10.92 -23.48 6.32
C VAL A 153 11.51 -22.32 7.14
N CYS A 154 12.66 -22.59 7.76
CA CYS A 154 13.56 -21.70 8.52
C CYS A 154 13.44 -21.69 10.05
N SER A 155 13.75 -22.83 10.68
CA SER A 155 14.30 -22.87 12.05
C SER A 155 15.45 -23.86 12.14
N LEU A 156 16.54 -23.63 11.39
CA LEU A 156 17.79 -24.40 11.51
C LEU A 156 19.01 -23.57 11.08
N VAL A 157 19.34 -22.49 11.80
CA VAL A 157 20.71 -21.92 11.83
C VAL A 157 20.99 -21.37 13.23
N ALA A 158 21.02 -22.23 14.24
CA ALA A 158 21.44 -21.85 15.59
C ALA A 158 22.04 -23.04 16.36
N ALA A 159 22.92 -23.84 15.72
CA ALA A 159 23.58 -24.96 16.40
C ALA A 159 24.93 -25.41 15.78
N SER A 160 25.74 -24.51 15.21
CA SER A 160 27.04 -24.92 14.64
C SER A 160 28.19 -23.92 14.79
N LEU A 161 28.17 -23.06 15.82
CA LEU A 161 29.31 -22.21 16.19
C LEU A 161 29.81 -22.42 17.63
N ALA A 162 29.50 -23.56 18.25
CA ALA A 162 29.93 -23.88 19.62
C ALA A 162 31.01 -24.98 19.71
N THR A 163 31.79 -25.21 18.65
CA THR A 163 32.92 -26.16 18.67
C THR A 163 34.12 -25.63 17.90
N LEU A 164 34.72 -24.53 18.35
CA LEU A 164 36.09 -24.15 17.94
C LEU A 164 36.73 -23.14 18.90
N THR A 165 36.73 -23.43 20.20
CA THR A 165 37.68 -22.80 21.15
C THR A 165 38.08 -23.80 22.23
N THR A 166 38.92 -24.78 21.89
CA THR A 166 39.79 -25.44 22.87
C THR A 166 41.18 -24.84 22.72
N PRO A 167 41.70 -24.09 23.70
CA PRO A 167 43.09 -23.66 23.68
C PRO A 167 43.99 -24.86 24.05
N TYR A 168 44.99 -25.09 23.20
CA TYR A 168 46.18 -25.86 23.54
C TYR A 168 46.91 -25.18 24.70
N SER A 169 47.34 -25.96 25.68
CA SER A 169 48.52 -25.69 26.49
C SER A 169 49.17 -26.98 26.96
#